data_AF-A0A832I0X1-F1
#
_entry.id   AF-A0A832I0X1-F1
#
_cell.length_a   1.000
_cell.length_b   1.000
_cell.length_c   1.000
_cell.angle_alpha   90.00
_cell.angle_beta   90.00
_cell.angle_gamma   90.00
#
_symmetry.space_group_name_H-M   'P 1'
#
loop_
_entity.id
_entity.type
_entity.pdbx_description
1 polymer ?
#
loop_
_entity_poly.entity_id
_entity_poly.type
_entity_poly.pdbx_seq_one_letter_code
_entity_poly.pdbx_strand_id
1 'polypeptide(L)' 'MNAQQPMLGRAYFEELFARASSWSLDWEKAISRIIYQNPKDGSLLVRIPAGKFLAGDEKFEVELPEYYIGLHPVTNE' A
#
# COMPACT_ATOMS: atom_id res chain seq x y z
N MET A 1 -9.89 4.05 32.56
CA MET A 1 -10.07 4.72 31.24
C MET A 1 -9.64 3.72 30.18
N ASN A 2 -10.59 3.00 29.58
CA ASN A 2 -10.29 2.04 28.50
C ASN A 2 -10.39 2.78 27.17
N ALA A 3 -9.25 2.96 26.49
CA ALA A 3 -9.26 3.36 25.09
C ALA A 3 -9.76 2.15 24.30
N GLN A 4 -11.01 2.21 23.85
CA GLN A 4 -11.54 1.28 22.85
C GLN A 4 -10.66 1.42 21.61
N GLN A 5 -9.85 0.41 21.29
CA GLN A 5 -9.16 0.35 20.00
C GLN A 5 -10.23 0.43 18.90
N PRO A 6 -10.14 1.37 17.95
CA PRO A 6 -11.11 1.45 16.89
C PRO A 6 -11.04 0.16 16.08
N MET A 7 -12.14 -0.58 16.05
CA MET A 7 -12.31 -1.71 15.13
C MET A 7 -11.98 -1.21 13.73
N LEU A 8 -10.97 -1.81 13.09
CA LEU A 8 -10.55 -1.55 11.71
C LEU A 8 -11.63 -2.03 10.73
N GLY A 9 -12.82 -1.46 10.84
CA GLY A 9 -14.00 -1.77 10.06
C GLY A 9 -14.17 -0.81 8.90
N ARG A 10 -15.17 -1.09 8.07
CA ARG A 10 -15.48 -0.31 6.86
C ARG A 10 -15.53 1.20 7.10
N ALA A 11 -16.13 1.65 8.21
CA ALA A 11 -16.24 3.07 8.56
C ALA A 11 -14.88 3.75 8.78
N TYR A 12 -13.90 3.06 9.37
CA TYR A 12 -12.55 3.57 9.56
C TYR A 12 -11.85 3.81 8.22
N PHE A 13 -11.99 2.87 7.29
CA PHE A 13 -11.43 3.01 5.95
C PHE A 13 -12.17 4.07 5.14
N GLU A 14 -13.50 4.16 5.22
CA GLU A 14 -14.26 5.22 4.56
C GLU A 14 -13.86 6.62 5.06
N GLU A 15 -13.62 6.79 6.37
CA GLU A 15 -13.10 8.05 6.92
C GLU A 15 -11.65 8.32 6.49
N LEU A 16 -10.79 7.30 6.50
CA LEU A 16 -9.42 7.39 6.01
C LEU A 16 -9.39 7.83 4.54
N PHE A 17 -10.25 7.25 3.71
CA PHE A 17 -10.38 7.57 2.29
C PHE A 17 -10.98 8.98 2.07
N ALA A 18 -11.92 9.42 2.91
CA ALA A 18 -12.45 10.78 2.89
C ALA A 18 -11.43 11.84 3.36
N ARG A 19 -10.44 11.45 4.16
CA ARG A 19 -9.30 12.33 4.53
C ARG A 19 -8.21 12.31 3.46
N ALA A 20 -8.04 11.19 2.76
CA ALA A 20 -7.17 11.09 1.60
C ALA A 20 -7.72 11.83 0.37
N SER A 21 -9.03 12.13 0.30
CA SER A 21 -9.62 12.87 -0.81
C SER A 21 -9.27 14.36 -0.86
N SER A 22 -8.46 14.88 0.07
CA SER A 22 -7.81 16.20 -0.08
C SER A 22 -6.51 16.15 -0.88
N TRP A 23 -6.06 14.97 -1.29
CA TRP A 23 -4.89 14.80 -2.16
C TRP A 23 -5.37 14.91 -3.61
N SER A 24 -5.19 16.08 -4.24
CA SER A 24 -5.39 16.20 -5.68
C SER A 24 -4.21 15.55 -6.41
N LEU A 25 -4.24 14.23 -6.57
CA LEU A 25 -3.35 13.53 -7.47
C LEU A 25 -4.18 12.58 -8.31
N ASP A 26 -3.99 12.68 -9.61
CA ASP A 26 -4.50 11.80 -10.67
C ASP A 26 -3.96 10.39 -10.41
N TRP A 27 -4.53 9.70 -9.41
CA TRP A 27 -3.99 8.49 -8.79
C TRP A 27 -3.97 7.33 -9.78
N GLU A 28 -4.87 7.32 -10.75
CA GLU A 28 -4.86 6.38 -11.88
C GLU A 28 -3.59 6.57 -12.75
N LYS A 29 -3.18 7.82 -13.01
CA LYS A 29 -1.91 8.09 -13.71
C LYS A 29 -0.68 7.80 -12.86
N ALA A 30 -0.75 8.01 -11.56
CA ALA A 30 0.35 7.68 -10.65
C ALA A 30 0.54 6.16 -10.55
N ILE A 31 -0.56 5.42 -10.41
CA ILE A 31 -0.57 3.95 -10.31
C ILE A 31 -0.12 3.30 -11.62
N SER A 32 -0.57 3.79 -12.78
CA SER A 32 -0.13 3.25 -14.08
C SER A 32 1.37 3.38 -14.35
N ARG A 33 2.08 4.28 -13.66
CA ARG A 33 3.55 4.42 -13.74
C ARG A 33 4.32 3.45 -12.85
N ILE A 34 3.65 2.81 -11.88
CA ILE A 34 4.29 1.92 -10.90
C ILE A 34 3.84 0.46 -11.03
N ILE A 35 2.78 0.17 -11.80
CA ILE A 35 2.38 -1.20 -12.13
C ILE A 35 3.20 -1.70 -13.31
N TYR A 36 3.79 -2.88 -13.15
CA TYR A 36 4.50 -3.63 -14.16
C TYR A 36 3.86 -5.00 -14.34
N GLN A 37 3.57 -5.41 -15.56
CA GLN A 37 3.13 -6.78 -15.85
C GLN A 37 4.34 -7.63 -16.21
N ASN A 38 4.59 -8.69 -15.43
CA ASN A 38 5.66 -9.64 -15.69
C ASN A 38 5.37 -10.42 -16.99
N PRO A 39 6.22 -10.32 -18.03
CA PRO A 39 5.98 -10.99 -19.30
C PRO A 39 6.08 -12.51 -19.23
N LYS A 40 6.67 -13.07 -18.17
CA LYS A 40 6.86 -14.52 -18.01
C LYS A 40 5.56 -15.26 -17.66
N ASP A 41 4.76 -14.66 -16.78
CA ASP A 41 3.58 -15.31 -16.17
C ASP A 41 2.35 -14.39 -16.11
N GLY A 42 2.46 -13.16 -16.60
CA GLY A 42 1.37 -12.18 -16.59
C GLY A 42 1.08 -11.56 -15.22
N SER A 43 1.85 -11.89 -14.18
CA SER A 43 1.64 -11.34 -12.83
C SER A 43 1.80 -9.83 -12.79
N LEU A 44 0.94 -9.16 -12.03
CA LEU A 44 1.02 -7.72 -11.81
C LEU A 44 1.92 -7.44 -10.62
N LEU A 45 2.94 -6.64 -10.84
CA LEU A 45 3.89 -6.19 -9.82
C LEU A 45 3.74 -4.68 -9.60
N VAL A 46 3.89 -4.23 -8.37
CA VAL A 46 3.95 -2.81 -8.02
C VAL A 46 5.38 -2.45 -7.64
N ARG A 47 5.91 -1.37 -8.22
CA ARG A 47 7.18 -0.76 -7.85
C ARG A 47 7.01 0.05 -6.57
N ILE A 48 7.63 -0.39 -5.50
CA ILE A 48 7.73 0.34 -4.22
C ILE A 48 9.03 1.15 -4.24
N PRO A 49 8.98 2.49 -4.12
CA PRO A 49 10.18 3.32 -4.14
C PRO A 49 11.04 3.08 -2.89
N ALA A 50 12.34 3.35 -3.01
CA ALA A 50 13.25 3.37 -1.87
C ALA A 50 12.81 4.43 -0.85
N GLY A 51 12.97 4.15 0.44
CA GLY A 51 12.61 5.11 1.48
C GLY A 51 12.69 4.59 2.90
N LYS A 52 12.41 5.51 3.83
CA LYS A 52 12.33 5.25 5.27
C LYS A 52 10.89 5.31 5.75
N PHE A 53 10.49 4.41 6.64
CA PHE A 53 9.17 4.39 7.25
C PHE A 53 9.21 3.75 8.65
N LEU A 54 8.12 3.92 9.41
CA LEU A 54 7.95 3.31 10.72
C LEU A 54 7.12 2.03 10.60
N ALA A 55 7.64 0.91 11.09
CA ALA A 55 7.00 -0.40 11.08
C ALA A 55 6.64 -0.87 12.49
N GLY A 56 5.77 -1.89 12.59
CA GLY A 56 5.36 -2.53 13.84
C GLY A 56 4.28 -1.79 14.63
N ASP A 57 3.74 -2.45 15.66
CA ASP A 57 2.83 -1.83 16.63
C ASP A 57 3.62 -0.89 17.56
N GLU A 58 4.74 -1.37 18.10
CA GLU A 58 5.80 -0.52 18.63
C GLU A 58 6.67 -0.05 17.46
N LYS A 59 6.69 1.27 17.23
CA LYS A 59 7.26 1.85 16.01
C LYS A 59 8.78 1.78 16.02
N PHE A 60 9.35 1.17 14.98
CA PHE A 60 10.78 1.22 14.69
C PHE A 60 11.03 1.66 13.24
N GLU A 61 12.17 2.33 13.02
CA GLU A 61 12.55 2.82 11.69
C GLU A 61 13.06 1.68 10.81
N VAL A 62 12.58 1.66 9.57
CA VAL A 62 13.02 0.74 8.52
C VAL A 62 13.40 1.56 7.29
N GLU A 63 14.57 1.26 6.72
CA GLU A 63 15.01 1.78 5.42
C GLU A 63 15.03 0.61 4.42
N LEU A 64 14.27 0.75 3.33
CA LEU A 64 14.25 -0.24 2.25
C LEU A 64 14.73 0.38 0.93
N PRO A 65 15.49 -0.38 0.12
CA PRO A 65 15.73 0.00 -1.27
C PRO A 65 14.44 -0.10 -2.07
N GLU A 66 14.48 0.34 -3.33
CA GLU A 66 13.38 0.12 -4.26
C GLU A 66 13.21 -1.37 -4.57
N TYR A 67 11.96 -1.85 -4.62
CA TYR A 67 11.66 -3.24 -4.97
C TYR A 67 10.30 -3.39 -5.65
N TYR A 68 10.09 -4.53 -6.31
CA TYR A 68 8.79 -4.92 -6.86
C TYR A 68 8.13 -5.94 -5.95
N ILE A 69 6.82 -5.83 -5.75
CA ILE A 69 6.02 -6.80 -5.00
C ILE A 69 4.80 -7.21 -5.83
N GLY A 70 4.39 -8.48 -5.74
CA GLY A 70 3.16 -8.96 -6.37
C GLY A 70 1.95 -8.20 -5.84
N LEU A 71 1.12 -7.70 -6.75
CA LEU A 71 -0.13 -7.00 -6.41
C LEU A 71 -1.15 -7.97 -5.80
N HIS A 72 -1.09 -9.23 -6.21
CA HIS A 72 -1.93 -10.32 -5.71
C HIS A 72 -1.07 -11.41 -5.07
N PRO A 73 -1.59 -12.12 -4.05
CA PRO A 73 -0.95 -13.32 -3.54
C PRO A 73 -0.72 -14.34 -4.66
N VAL A 74 0.37 -15.10 -4.54
CA VAL A 74 0.68 -16.18 -5.49
C VAL A 74 -0.39 -17.26 -5.40
N THR A 75 -0.90 -17.70 -6.56
CA THR A 75 -1.80 -18.85 -6.70
C THR A 75 -1.05 -19.99 -7.43
N ASN A 76 -1.47 -21.24 -7.21
CA ASN A 76 -0.85 -22.44 -7.80
C ASN A 76 -1.63 -22.99 -9.00
N GLU A 77 -2.31 -22.12 -9.76
CA GLU A 77 -3.09 -22.54 -10.93
C GLU A 77 -2.21 -23.19 -12.02
#